data_AF-A0A520BGW3-F1
#
_entry.id   AF-A0A520BGW3-F1
#
_cell.length_a   1.000
_cell.length_b   1.000
_cell.length_c   1.000
_cell.angle_alpha   90.00
_cell.angle_beta   90.00
_cell.angle_gamma   90.00
#
_symmetry.space_group_name_H-M   'P 1'
#
loop_
_entity.id
_entity.type
_entity.pdbx_description
1 polymer ?
#
loop_
_entity_poly.entity_id
_entity_poly.type
_entity_poly.pdbx_seq_one_letter_code
_entity_poly.pdbx_strand_id
1 'polypeptide(L)' 'MEQKTARLTVLIDPDKKKAFETLCAQQDVTPSQVVRRLIRDYLAAHGVVYAPGGSAATPD' A
#
# COMPACT_ATOMS: atom_id res chain seq x y z
N MET A 1 14.03 15.38 3.59
CA MET A 1 12.69 15.54 4.18
C MET A 1 12.28 14.19 4.72
N GLU A 2 11.91 14.14 5.99
CA GLU A 2 11.67 12.91 6.76
C GLU A 2 10.61 12.05 6.08
N GLN A 3 11.03 10.89 5.57
CA GLN A 3 10.10 9.93 4.96
C GLN A 3 9.24 9.36 6.10
N LYS A 4 8.05 9.94 6.33
CA LYS A 4 7.01 9.45 7.24
C LYS A 4 6.54 8.06 6.78
N THR A 5 7.37 7.07 7.04
CA THR A 5 7.13 5.66 6.74
C THR A 5 6.59 5.01 7.99
N ALA A 6 5.29 4.70 7.98
CA ALA A 6 4.66 3.93 9.05
C ALA A 6 4.75 2.43 8.72
N ARG A 7 5.06 1.60 9.72
CA ARG A 7 5.06 0.14 9.57
C ARG A 7 3.65 -0.40 9.85
N LEU A 8 3.04 -1.03 8.86
CA LEU A 8 1.79 -1.78 9.01
C LEU A 8 2.13 -3.25 9.24
N THR A 9 1.76 -3.80 10.41
CA THR A 9 1.89 -5.24 10.71
C THR A 9 0.50 -5.86 10.72
N VAL A 10 0.30 -6.90 9.91
CA VAL A 10 -0.98 -7.62 9.82
C VAL A 10 -0.71 -9.09 10.05
N LEU A 11 -1.51 -9.73 10.90
CA LEU A 11 -1.51 -11.18 11.06
C LEU A 11 -2.37 -11.78 9.95
N ILE A 12 -1.76 -12.66 9.15
CA ILE A 12 -2.44 -13.41 8.11
C ILE A 12 -2.12 -14.90 8.26
N ASP A 13 -3.05 -15.72 7.81
CA ASP A 13 -2.87 -17.16 7.72
C ASP A 13 -1.64 -17.52 6.85
N PRO A 14 -0.83 -18.52 7.25
CA PRO A 14 0.39 -18.88 6.54
C PRO A 14 0.14 -19.39 5.12
N ASP A 15 -0.94 -20.14 4.88
CA ASP A 15 -1.29 -20.64 3.55
C ASP A 15 -1.70 -19.48 2.64
N LYS A 16 -2.48 -18.53 3.16
CA LYS A 16 -2.81 -17.29 2.43
C LYS A 16 -1.57 -16.46 2.10
N LYS A 17 -0.62 -16.32 3.04
CA LYS A 17 0.65 -15.62 2.79
C LYS A 17 1.40 -16.25 1.63
N LYS A 18 1.55 -17.57 1.64
CA LYS A 18 2.27 -18.31 0.59
C LYS A 18 1.61 -18.18 -0.77
N ALA A 19 0.29 -18.30 -0.83
CA ALA A 19 -0.47 -18.09 -2.06
C ALA A 19 -0.30 -16.66 -2.61
N PHE A 20 -0.37 -15.66 -1.72
CA PHE A 20 -0.19 -14.26 -2.09
C PHE A 20 1.23 -13.96 -2.59
N GLU A 21 2.27 -14.45 -1.92
CA GLU A 21 3.66 -14.32 -2.34
C GLU A 21 3.90 -14.97 -3.71
N THR A 22 3.35 -16.17 -3.92
CA THR A 22 3.46 -16.89 -5.20
C THR A 22 2.78 -16.14 -6.34
N LEU A 23 1.60 -15.57 -6.08
CA LEU A 23 0.86 -14.75 -7.05
C LEU A 23 1.61 -13.46 -7.39
N CYS A 24 2.23 -12.82 -6.39
CA CYS A 24 3.04 -11.63 -6.58
C CYS A 24 4.29 -11.94 -7.41
N ALA A 25 4.98 -13.05 -7.11
CA ALA A 25 6.16 -13.50 -7.86
C ALA A 25 5.85 -13.80 -9.33
N GLN A 26 4.69 -14.37 -9.64
CA GLN A 26 4.27 -14.62 -11.03
C GLN A 26 4.05 -13.34 -11.84
N GLN A 27 3.76 -12.22 -11.18
CA GLN A 27 3.49 -10.93 -11.80
C GLN A 27 4.69 -9.97 -11.72
N ASP A 28 5.84 -10.45 -11.27
CA ASP A 28 7.06 -9.65 -11.06
C ASP A 28 6.84 -8.45 -10.11
N VAL A 29 5.92 -8.60 -9.15
CA VAL A 29 5.61 -7.56 -8.16
C VAL A 29 5.93 -8.05 -6.75
N THR A 30 6.27 -7.12 -5.86
CA THR A 30 6.45 -7.46 -4.43
C THR A 30 5.12 -7.34 -3.68
N PRO A 31 4.88 -8.18 -2.67
CA PRO A 31 3.65 -8.14 -1.88
C PRO A 31 3.39 -6.75 -1.26
N SER A 32 4.45 -6.06 -0.82
CA SER A 32 4.36 -4.70 -0.29
C SER A 32 3.82 -3.68 -1.31
N GLN A 33 4.15 -3.83 -2.61
CA GLN A 33 3.65 -2.93 -3.65
C GLN A 33 2.16 -3.17 -3.91
N VAL A 34 1.75 -4.44 -3.94
CA VAL A 34 0.34 -4.82 -4.10
C VAL A 34 -0.50 -4.32 -2.92
N VAL A 35 -0.03 -4.52 -1.68
CA VAL A 35 -0.73 -4.03 -0.48
C VAL A 35 -0.86 -2.51 -0.49
N ARG A 36 0.19 -1.76 -0.87
CA ARG A 36 0.11 -0.29 -1.00
C ARG A 36 -0.87 0.16 -2.08
N ARG A 37 -0.95 -0.55 -3.21
CA ARG A 37 -1.94 -0.26 -4.26
C ARG A 37 -3.34 -0.52 -3.73
N LEU A 38 -3.55 -1.66 -3.07
CA LEU A 38 -4.83 -2.06 -2.51
C LEU A 38 -5.33 -1.06 -1.46
N ILE A 39 -4.45 -0.57 -0.57
CA ILE A 39 -4.81 0.46 0.41
C ILE A 39 -5.28 1.75 -0.30
N ARG A 40 -4.55 2.22 -1.31
CA ARG A 40 -4.92 3.45 -2.04
C ARG A 40 -6.25 3.30 -2.78
N ASP A 41 -6.44 2.17 -3.45
CA ASP A 41 -7.66 1.89 -4.20
C ASP A 41 -8.86 1.77 -3.26
N TYR A 42 -8.68 1.10 -2.12
CA TYR A 42 -9.70 0.98 -1.09
C TYR A 42 -10.09 2.33 -0.50
N LEU A 43 -9.12 3.18 -0.17
CA LEU A 43 -9.39 4.55 0.31
C LEU A 43 -10.18 5.36 -0.73
N ALA A 44 -9.79 5.28 -2.01
CA ALA A 44 -10.48 5.95 -3.11
C ALA A 44 -11.91 5.44 -3.30
N ALA A 45 -12.12 4.13 -3.25
CA ALA A 45 -13.44 3.50 -3.36
C ALA A 45 -14.40 3.91 -2.21
N HIS A 46 -13.85 4.18 -1.02
CA HIS A 46 -14.61 4.67 0.13
C HIS A 46 -14.69 6.20 0.23
N GLY A 47 -14.24 6.94 -0.79
CA GLY A 47 -14.29 8.40 -0.82
C GLY A 47 -13.33 9.09 0.17
N VAL A 48 -12.34 8.37 0.69
CA VAL A 48 -11.35 8.91 1.61
C VAL A 48 -10.23 9.55 0.80
N VAL A 49 -10.19 10.89 0.81
CA VAL A 49 -9.12 11.66 0.16
C VAL A 49 -7.86 11.57 1.02
N TYR A 50 -6.92 10.73 0.61
CA TYR A 50 -5.58 10.68 1.20
C TYR A 50 -4.66 11.66 0.48
N ALA A 51 -4.38 12.81 1.12
CA ALA A 51 -3.29 13.68 0.70
C ALA A 51 -1.98 13.13 1.30
N PRO A 52 -0.99 12.69 0.48
CA PRO A 52 0.32 12.37 1.01
C PRO A 52 0.88 13.63 1.66
N GLY A 53 1.06 13.62 2.98
CA GLY A 53 1.60 14.73 3.74
C GLY A 53 3.04 15.04 3.31
N GLY A 54 3.18 15.84 2.26
CA GLY A 54 4.43 16.13 1.58
C GLY A 54 4.30 16.90 0.26
N SER A 55 3.09 17.14 -0.27
CA SER A 55 2.89 18.12 -1.34
C SER A 55 1.97 19.24 -0.86
N ALA A 56 2.53 20.12 -0.02
CA ALA A 56 2.12 21.51 -0.05
C ALA A 56 2.66 22.10 -1.36
N ALA A 57 1.93 21.87 -2.45
CA ALA A 57 2.08 22.70 -3.63
C ALA A 57 1.46 24.05 -3.26
N THR A 58 2.29 24.98 -2.80
CA THR A 58 1.96 26.39 -2.67
C THR A 58 1.56 26.90 -4.06
N PRO A 59 0.32 27.36 -4.28
CA PRO A 59 0.03 28.21 -5.43
C PRO A 59 0.57 29.61 -5.11
N ASP A 60 1.43 30.12 -5.99
CA ASP A 60 1.78 31.54 -6.13
C ASP A 60 0.58 32.32 -6.67
#